data_AF-A0A6L9ZX50-F1
#
_entry.id   AF-A0A6L9ZX50-F1
#
_cell.length_a   1.000
_cell.length_b   1.000
_cell.length_c   1.000
_cell.angle_alpha   90.00
_cell.angle_beta   90.00
_cell.angle_gamma   90.00
#
_symmetry.space_group_name_H-M   'P 1'
#
loop_
_entity.id
_entity.type
_entity.pdbx_description
1 polymer ?
#
loop_
_entity_poly.entity_id
_entity_poly.type
_entity_poly.pdbx_seq_one_letter_code
_entity_poly.pdbx_strand_id
1 'polypeptide(L)'
;MKIFEELAEINRDKNSTLVVIYLPTRFDYYGNESDFWRQYLQVKLEKHNIIYLDLIAEFRKIIPNEKVETVFLEGDGHYSVFGNEFFANLLYENLLSMS
;
A
#
# COMPACT_ATOMS: atom_id res chain seq x y z
N MET A 1 5.78 13.09 -11.59
CA MET A 1 4.91 12.27 -12.47
C MET A 1 3.56 12.98 -12.52
N LYS A 2 3.16 13.52 -13.68
CA LYS A 2 2.16 14.60 -13.77
C LYS A 2 0.84 14.33 -13.03
N ILE A 3 0.29 13.12 -13.13
CA ILE A 3 -0.97 12.76 -12.47
C ILE A 3 -0.92 12.87 -10.93
N PHE A 4 0.18 12.46 -10.28
CA PHE A 4 0.27 12.53 -8.82
C PHE A 4 0.51 13.94 -8.33
N GLU A 5 1.20 14.77 -9.11
CA GLU A 5 1.39 16.19 -8.80
C GLU A 5 0.05 16.92 -8.85
N GLU A 6 -0.74 16.70 -9.90
CA GLU A 6 -2.07 17.28 -10.05
C GLU A 6 -3.02 16.80 -8.94
N LEU A 7 -2.99 15.51 -8.59
CA LEU A 7 -3.78 14.99 -7.47
C LEU A 7 -3.36 15.59 -6.13
N ALA A 8 -2.06 15.82 -5.91
CA ALA A 8 -1.56 16.43 -4.69
C ALA A 8 -2.00 17.90 -4.58
N GLU A 9 -2.00 18.64 -5.70
CA GLU A 9 -2.51 20.01 -5.77
C GLU A 9 -4.01 20.06 -5.47
N ILE A 10 -4.82 19.23 -6.12
CA ILE A 10 -6.27 19.14 -5.88
C ILE A 10 -6.59 18.82 -4.41
N ASN A 11 -5.84 17.92 -3.79
CA ASN A 11 -6.05 17.57 -2.38
C ASN A 11 -5.65 18.74 -1.46
N ARG A 12 -4.53 19.42 -1.74
CA ARG A 12 -4.10 20.59 -0.98
C ARG A 12 -5.13 21.73 -1.03
N ASP A 13 -5.70 21.99 -2.21
CA ASP A 13 -6.77 22.99 -2.39
C ASP A 13 -8.03 22.66 -1.58
N LYS A 14 -8.24 21.38 -1.26
CA LYS A 14 -9.33 20.86 -0.41
C LYS A 14 -8.92 20.70 1.05
N ASN A 15 -7.77 21.24 1.47
CA ASN A 15 -7.22 21.08 2.80
C ASN A 15 -7.10 19.60 3.22
N SER A 16 -6.76 18.73 2.25
CA SER A 16 -6.59 17.29 2.41
C SER A 16 -5.16 16.88 2.04
N THR A 17 -4.68 15.79 2.63
CA THR A 17 -3.36 15.22 2.31
C THR A 17 -3.52 14.04 1.36
N LEU A 18 -2.78 14.04 0.25
CA LEU A 18 -2.71 12.87 -0.63
C LEU A 18 -1.75 11.83 -0.03
N VAL A 19 -2.27 10.63 0.19
CA VAL A 19 -1.50 9.44 0.55
C VAL A 19 -1.69 8.41 -0.56
N VAL A 20 -0.59 7.89 -1.10
CA VAL A 20 -0.58 6.82 -2.12
C VAL A 20 -0.20 5.52 -1.43
N ILE A 21 -0.97 4.46 -1.65
CA ILE A 21 -0.78 3.18 -0.97
C ILE A 21 -0.56 2.09 -2.02
N TYR A 22 0.49 1.30 -1.83
CA TYR A 22 0.66 0.04 -2.54
C TYR A 22 0.04 -1.09 -1.73
N LEU A 23 -1.09 -1.60 -2.23
CA LEU A 23 -1.81 -2.72 -1.66
C LEU A 23 -1.18 -4.05 -2.13
N PRO A 24 -0.70 -4.91 -1.22
CA PRO A 24 -0.03 -6.16 -1.60
C PRO A 24 -0.95 -7.14 -2.31
N THR A 25 -0.42 -7.83 -3.32
CA THR A 25 -1.05 -9.01 -3.91
C THR A 25 -0.52 -10.30 -3.27
N ARG A 26 -1.12 -11.44 -3.62
CA ARG A 26 -0.62 -12.76 -3.21
C ARG A 26 0.82 -12.99 -3.68
N PHE A 27 1.15 -12.60 -4.91
CA PHE A 27 2.48 -12.79 -5.48
C PHE A 27 3.55 -11.99 -4.72
N ASP A 28 3.18 -10.78 -4.30
CA ASP A 28 4.05 -9.93 -3.50
C ASP A 28 4.39 -10.52 -2.13
N TYR A 29 3.63 -11.50 -1.63
CA TYR A 29 4.02 -12.18 -0.40
C TYR A 29 5.23 -13.09 -0.62
N TYR A 30 5.26 -13.81 -1.74
CA TYR A 30 6.25 -14.86 -2.01
C TYR A 30 7.45 -14.39 -2.83
N GLY A 31 7.30 -13.34 -3.63
CA GLY A 31 8.28 -12.88 -4.59
C GLY A 31 8.48 -11.37 -4.58
N ASN A 32 9.56 -10.93 -5.23
CA ASN A 32 10.03 -9.55 -5.23
C ASN A 32 9.89 -8.89 -6.62
N GLU A 33 9.02 -9.42 -7.48
CA GLU A 33 8.87 -8.98 -8.87
C GLU A 33 8.41 -7.52 -8.98
N SER A 34 7.67 -7.03 -7.97
CA SER A 34 7.19 -5.65 -7.90
C SER A 34 8.20 -4.65 -7.31
N ASP A 35 9.32 -5.12 -6.74
CA ASP A 35 10.29 -4.28 -6.00
C ASP A 35 10.77 -3.10 -6.83
N PHE A 36 11.10 -3.34 -8.10
CA PHE A 36 11.60 -2.29 -9.00
C PHE A 36 10.62 -1.12 -9.10
N TRP A 37 9.34 -1.41 -9.38
CA TRP A 37 8.34 -0.37 -9.58
C TRP A 37 7.96 0.32 -8.27
N ARG A 38 7.86 -0.42 -7.17
CA ARG A 38 7.59 0.13 -5.84
C ARG A 38 8.68 1.08 -5.38
N GLN A 39 9.94 0.68 -5.47
CA GLN A 39 11.09 1.52 -5.08
C GLN A 39 11.19 2.75 -5.99
N TYR A 40 10.94 2.57 -7.29
CA TYR A 40 10.86 3.70 -8.21
C TYR A 40 9.75 4.68 -7.82
N LEU A 41 8.55 4.19 -7.51
CA LEU A 41 7.42 5.01 -7.08
C LEU A 41 7.71 5.73 -5.77
N GLN A 42 8.27 5.05 -4.78
CA GLN A 42 8.67 5.64 -3.51
C GLN A 42 9.57 6.85 -3.73
N VAL A 43 10.69 6.66 -4.44
CA VAL A 43 11.66 7.74 -4.73
C VAL A 43 11.01 8.90 -5.49
N LYS A 44 10.11 8.60 -6.45
CA LYS A 44 9.42 9.65 -7.22
C LYS A 44 8.44 10.42 -6.36
N LEU A 45 7.61 9.75 -5.57
CA LEU A 45 6.56 10.38 -4.76
C LEU A 45 7.16 11.20 -3.62
N GLU A 46 8.17 10.67 -2.93
CA GLU A 46 8.89 11.38 -1.86
C GLU A 46 9.52 12.68 -2.37
N LYS A 47 10.11 12.68 -3.58
CA LYS A 47 10.66 13.90 -4.21
C LYS A 47 9.60 15.01 -4.38
N HIS A 48 8.33 14.63 -4.52
CA HIS A 48 7.21 15.56 -4.66
C HIS A 48 6.47 15.82 -3.34
N ASN A 49 7.02 15.39 -2.20
CA ASN A 49 6.40 15.46 -0.87
C ASN A 49 5.04 14.75 -0.80
N ILE A 50 4.86 13.66 -1.56
CA ILE A 50 3.68 12.82 -1.52
C ILE A 50 3.98 11.60 -0.67
N ILE A 51 3.13 11.34 0.32
CA ILE A 51 3.29 10.19 1.22
C ILE A 51 3.02 8.92 0.42
N TYR A 52 3.96 7.98 0.48
CA TYR A 52 3.84 6.66 -0.11
C TYR A 52 3.92 5.59 0.98
N LEU A 53 2.89 4.75 1.06
CA LEU A 53 2.79 3.64 1.99
C LEU A 53 2.90 2.32 1.25
N ASP A 54 3.83 1.49 1.69
CA ASP A 54 4.10 0.16 1.13
C ASP A 54 3.93 -0.89 2.23
N LEU A 55 2.87 -1.69 2.14
CA LEU A 55 2.44 -2.55 3.25
C LEU A 55 3.04 -3.97 3.20
N ILE A 56 3.94 -4.26 2.25
CA ILE A 56 4.40 -5.64 2.00
C ILE A 56 5.35 -6.13 3.08
N ALA A 57 6.24 -5.27 3.58
CA ALA A 57 7.20 -5.68 4.60
C ALA A 57 6.48 -6.09 5.89
N GLU A 58 5.50 -5.29 6.30
CA GLU A 58 4.63 -5.54 7.44
C GLU A 58 3.74 -6.76 7.20
N PHE A 59 3.16 -6.89 6.00
CA PHE A 59 2.36 -8.04 5.63
C PHE A 59 3.15 -9.36 5.76
N ARG A 60 4.35 -9.42 5.18
CA ARG A 60 5.25 -10.59 5.29
C ARG A 60 5.70 -10.86 6.71
N LYS A 61 5.86 -9.82 7.52
CA LYS A 61 6.26 -9.93 8.93
C LYS A 61 5.13 -10.46 9.81
N ILE A 62 3.89 -10.03 9.57
CA ILE A 62 2.76 -10.31 10.47
C ILE A 62 2.02 -11.60 10.09
N ILE A 63 1.80 -11.84 8.80
CA ILE A 63 1.06 -13.01 8.34
C ILE A 63 2.03 -14.18 8.13
N PRO A 64 1.85 -15.31 8.85
CA PRO A 64 2.64 -16.53 8.59
C PRO A 64 2.35 -17.13 7.21
N ASN A 65 3.34 -17.81 6.63
CA ASN A 65 3.25 -18.41 5.29
C ASN A 65 2.01 -19.31 5.12
N GLU A 66 1.64 -20.07 6.15
CA GLU A 66 0.51 -21.00 6.14
C GLU A 66 -0.87 -20.32 6.16
N LYS A 67 -0.92 -19.00 6.44
CA LYS A 67 -2.16 -18.21 6.49
C LYS A 67 -2.31 -17.24 5.31
N VAL A 68 -1.35 -17.16 4.41
CA VAL A 68 -1.37 -16.20 3.29
C VAL A 68 -2.60 -16.41 2.42
N GLU A 69 -2.93 -17.67 2.12
CA GLU A 69 -4.07 -18.00 1.27
C GLU A 69 -5.41 -17.56 1.88
N THR A 70 -5.51 -17.37 3.21
CA THR A 70 -6.75 -16.87 3.83
C THR A 70 -6.95 -15.36 3.67
N VAL A 71 -5.91 -14.63 3.25
CA VAL A 71 -5.94 -13.18 3.03
C VAL A 71 -6.59 -12.83 1.68
N PHE A 72 -6.56 -13.75 0.71
CA PHE A 72 -7.03 -13.52 -0.65
C PHE A 72 -8.23 -14.39 -0.99
N LEU A 73 -9.01 -13.96 -1.97
CA LEU A 73 -9.97 -14.80 -2.67
C LEU A 73 -9.26 -15.59 -3.78
N GLU A 74 -9.84 -16.73 -4.19
CA GLU A 74 -9.25 -17.57 -5.23
C GLU A 74 -9.27 -16.89 -6.61
N GLY A 75 -8.07 -16.65 -7.17
CA GLY A 75 -7.88 -16.43 -8.61
C GLY A 75 -7.87 -14.98 -9.11
N ASP A 76 -8.25 -14.00 -8.30
CA ASP A 76 -8.68 -12.68 -8.80
C ASP A 76 -8.01 -11.47 -8.13
N GLY A 77 -7.02 -11.69 -7.28
CA GLY A 77 -6.22 -10.61 -6.68
C GLY A 77 -6.99 -9.73 -5.68
N HIS A 78 -8.23 -10.10 -5.37
CA HIS A 78 -9.05 -9.47 -4.34
C HIS A 78 -8.76 -10.06 -2.96
N TYR A 79 -8.91 -9.22 -1.93
CA TYR A 79 -8.83 -9.66 -0.54
C TYR A 79 -10.10 -10.38 -0.10
N SER A 80 -9.94 -11.38 0.77
CA SER A 80 -11.05 -11.93 1.55
C SER A 80 -11.59 -10.90 2.54
N VAL A 81 -12.68 -11.21 3.25
CA VAL A 81 -13.15 -10.35 4.36
C VAL A 81 -12.04 -10.15 5.40
N PHE A 82 -11.35 -11.24 5.76
CA PHE A 82 -10.21 -11.20 6.67
C PHE A 82 -9.06 -10.34 6.10
N GLY A 83 -8.75 -10.48 4.82
CA GLY A 83 -7.68 -9.69 4.19
C GLY A 83 -8.00 -8.19 4.14
N ASN A 84 -9.24 -7.81 3.83
CA ASN A 84 -9.67 -6.42 3.86
C ASN A 84 -9.55 -5.83 5.27
N GLU A 85 -10.02 -6.56 6.29
CA GLU A 85 -9.93 -6.12 7.68
C GLU A 85 -8.46 -5.99 8.13
N PHE A 86 -7.61 -6.97 7.79
CA PHE A 86 -6.19 -6.94 8.09
C PHE A 86 -5.50 -5.70 7.49
N PHE A 87 -5.66 -5.45 6.19
CA PHE A 87 -5.01 -4.32 5.54
C PHE A 87 -5.61 -2.97 5.94
N ALA A 88 -6.91 -2.90 6.22
CA ALA A 88 -7.55 -1.70 6.75
C ALA A 88 -6.97 -1.31 8.12
N ASN A 89 -6.82 -2.27 9.03
CA ASN A 89 -6.22 -2.04 10.34
C ASN A 89 -4.75 -1.65 10.22
N LEU A 90 -3.97 -2.35 9.39
CA LEU A 90 -2.57 -2.02 9.17
C LEU A 90 -2.40 -0.59 8.59
N LEU A 91 -3.25 -0.21 7.63
CA LEU A 91 -3.26 1.13 7.07
C LEU A 91 -3.65 2.17 8.12
N TYR A 92 -4.67 1.89 8.94
CA TYR A 92 -5.13 2.79 9.99
C TYR A 92 -4.01 3.11 10.99
N GLU A 93 -3.29 2.09 11.47
CA GLU A 93 -2.15 2.28 12.38
C GLU A 93 -1.02 3.10 11.73
N ASN A 94 -0.72 2.85 10.45
CA ASN A 94 0.26 3.64 9.72
C ASN A 94 -0.16 5.12 9.64
N LEU A 95 -1.43 5.40 9.31
CA LEU A 95 -1.96 6.75 9.23
C LEU A 95 -1.96 7.48 10.59
N LEU A 96 -2.28 6.78 11.69
CA LEU A 96 -2.20 7.36 13.04
C LEU A 96 -0.77 7.69 13.45
N SER A 97 0.22 6.93 13.01
CA SER A 97 1.63 7.23 13.31
C SER A 97 2.17 8.46 12.57
N MET A 98 1.42 8.98 11.60
CA MET A 98 1.77 10.15 10.79
C MET A 98 1.11 11.45 11.26
N SER A 99 0.11 11.37 12.15
CA SER A 99 -0.56 12.53 12.75
C SER A 99 0.17 13.06 13.97
#